data_AF-A0AB74ERY7-F1
#
_entry.id   AF-A0AB74ERY7-F1
#
_cell.length_a   1.000
_cell.length_b   1.000
_cell.length_c   1.000
_cell.angle_alpha   90.00
_cell.angle_beta   90.00
_cell.angle_gamma   90.00
#
_symmetry.space_group_name_H-M   'P 1'
#
loop_
_entity.id
_entity.type
_entity.pdbx_description
1 polymer ?
#
loop_
_entity_poly.entity_id
_entity_poly.type
_entity_poly.pdbx_seq_one_letter_code
_entity_poly.pdbx_strand_id
1 'polypeptide(L)'
;MASASEIKGKYVESVTVEKGVVTAKMLSSGVNNEIKNKKLSLWAKREAGSVKWFCGQPVTRDNAGTDAVTADTTGKDKEIDTKHLPSTCRDKSSAVCTKHHAPISNTSKKSAVAGYCPNHGKWPEDNDKAGVASASTIKGKYVKSVTVAKGVVTAEMLSSGVNKEIQGKRLSLWAKREAGSVKWFCGQPVKRAKADDDAVTADAAGKDKEIDTKHLPSTCRDEPTAK
;
A
#
# COMPACT_ATOMS: atom_id res chain seq x y z
N MET A 1 -0.43 31.41 0.24
CA MET A 1 0.26 30.20 -0.25
C MET A 1 1.71 30.35 0.16
N ALA A 2 2.29 29.37 0.85
CA ALA A 2 3.71 29.41 1.20
C ALA A 2 4.54 29.51 -0.09
N SER A 3 5.57 30.35 -0.07
CA SER A 3 6.50 30.48 -1.19
C SER A 3 7.31 29.19 -1.34
N ALA A 4 7.70 28.80 -2.56
CA ALA A 4 8.48 27.58 -2.80
C ALA A 4 9.79 27.50 -1.99
N SER A 5 10.30 28.66 -1.55
CA SER A 5 11.45 28.79 -0.64
C SER A 5 11.23 28.23 0.76
N GLU A 6 9.98 28.18 1.26
CA GLU A 6 9.65 27.74 2.63
C GLU A 6 9.41 26.22 2.74
N ILE A 7 9.34 25.49 1.60
CA ILE A 7 9.08 24.03 1.53
C ILE A 7 10.40 23.23 1.39
N LYS A 8 11.55 23.87 1.60
CA LYS A 8 12.86 23.20 1.53
C LYS A 8 13.10 22.43 2.83
N GLY A 9 12.69 21.17 2.85
CA GLY A 9 13.08 20.23 3.91
C GLY A 9 14.58 19.91 3.84
N LYS A 10 15.09 19.18 4.84
CA LYS A 10 16.51 18.81 5.00
C LYS A 10 17.18 18.22 3.76
N TYR A 11 16.41 17.63 2.84
CA TYR A 11 16.90 16.88 1.69
C TYR A 11 16.43 17.41 0.34
N VAL A 12 15.60 18.47 0.33
CA VAL A 12 14.93 18.99 -0.88
C VAL A 12 15.52 20.34 -1.24
N GLU A 13 16.10 20.44 -2.45
CA GLU A 13 16.71 21.66 -3.00
C GLU A 13 15.65 22.67 -3.44
N SER A 14 14.62 22.17 -4.13
CA SER A 14 13.53 22.98 -4.68
C SER A 14 12.28 22.15 -4.88
N VAL A 15 11.14 22.82 -4.80
CA VAL A 15 9.83 22.28 -5.15
C VAL A 15 9.23 23.20 -6.20
N THR A 16 8.87 22.66 -7.35
CA THR A 16 8.15 23.38 -8.40
C THR A 16 6.72 22.85 -8.47
N VAL A 17 5.78 23.74 -8.78
CA VAL A 17 4.39 23.36 -9.02
C VAL A 17 4.01 23.89 -10.39
N GLU A 18 3.72 22.97 -11.32
CA GLU A 18 3.35 23.33 -12.67
C GLU A 18 2.13 22.52 -13.09
N LYS A 19 1.06 23.21 -13.51
CA LYS A 19 -0.17 22.60 -14.01
C LYS A 19 -0.70 21.49 -13.07
N GLY A 20 -0.61 21.70 -11.74
CA GLY A 20 -1.06 20.73 -10.74
C GLY A 20 -0.18 19.49 -10.56
N VAL A 21 1.05 19.50 -11.08
CA VAL A 21 2.11 18.53 -10.73
C VAL A 21 3.09 19.23 -9.81
N VAL A 22 3.38 18.62 -8.67
CA VAL A 22 4.41 19.08 -7.73
C VAL A 22 5.66 18.26 -7.99
N THR A 23 6.79 18.89 -8.30
CA THR A 23 8.06 18.19 -8.54
C THR A 23 9.10 18.65 -7.53
N ALA A 24 9.64 17.72 -6.76
CA ALA A 24 10.70 17.99 -5.79
C ALA A 24 12.04 17.54 -6.37
N LYS A 25 13.04 18.44 -6.33
CA LYS A 25 14.44 18.14 -6.66
C LYS A 25 15.23 17.96 -5.38
N MET A 26 15.96 16.85 -5.28
CA MET A 26 16.82 16.55 -4.13
C MET A 26 18.10 17.38 -4.17
N LEU A 27 18.67 17.67 -3.00
CA LEU A 27 19.93 18.39 -2.86
C LEU A 27 21.08 17.76 -3.66
N SER A 28 22.05 18.59 -4.02
CA SER A 28 23.29 18.17 -4.69
C SER A 28 24.33 17.62 -3.71
N SER A 29 24.19 17.90 -2.41
CA SER A 29 25.05 17.46 -1.32
C SER A 29 24.22 17.14 -0.06
N GLY A 30 24.79 16.37 0.88
CA GLY A 30 24.09 16.00 2.13
C GLY A 30 22.98 14.95 1.95
N VAL A 31 22.87 14.35 0.78
CA VAL A 31 21.97 13.23 0.44
C VAL A 31 22.77 12.08 -0.17
N ASN A 32 22.17 10.89 -0.18
CA ASN A 32 22.79 9.70 -0.80
C ASN A 32 23.00 9.93 -2.33
N ASN A 33 24.11 9.42 -2.87
CA ASN A 33 24.46 9.38 -4.28
C ASN A 33 23.34 8.84 -5.19
N GLU A 34 22.50 7.92 -4.71
CA GLU A 34 21.42 7.37 -5.53
C GLU A 34 20.23 8.33 -5.71
N ILE A 35 20.14 9.40 -4.92
CA ILE A 35 19.05 10.40 -4.98
C ILE A 35 19.54 11.83 -5.26
N LYS A 36 20.84 12.10 -5.16
CA LYS A 36 21.39 13.45 -5.39
C LYS A 36 21.02 13.99 -6.77
N ASN A 37 20.61 15.26 -6.84
CA ASN A 37 20.19 15.95 -8.07
C ASN A 37 19.01 15.29 -8.83
N LYS A 38 18.37 14.27 -8.23
CA LYS A 38 17.24 13.57 -8.83
C LYS A 38 15.92 14.18 -8.37
N LYS A 39 14.86 13.79 -9.07
CA LYS A 39 13.53 14.36 -8.95
C LYS A 39 12.49 13.27 -8.67
N LEU A 40 11.44 13.66 -7.96
CA LEU A 40 10.20 12.91 -7.85
C LEU A 40 9.02 13.86 -8.05
N SER A 41 7.89 13.33 -8.49
CA SER A 41 6.66 14.11 -8.69
C SER A 41 5.50 13.58 -7.86
N LEU A 42 4.65 14.51 -7.45
CA LEU A 42 3.33 14.31 -6.85
C LEU A 42 2.27 14.85 -7.81
N TRP A 43 1.25 14.07 -8.10
CA TRP A 43 0.14 14.52 -8.94
C TRP A 43 -1.17 13.91 -8.50
N ALA A 44 -2.27 14.61 -8.79
CA ALA A 44 -3.62 14.10 -8.55
C ALA A 44 -4.32 13.77 -9.87
N LYS A 45 -5.24 12.80 -9.85
CA LYS A 45 -6.21 12.57 -10.93
C LYS A 45 -7.62 12.54 -10.34
N ARG A 46 -8.59 13.14 -11.05
CA ARG A 46 -10.02 12.99 -10.74
C ARG A 46 -10.59 11.76 -11.42
N GLU A 47 -11.41 11.01 -10.69
CA GLU A 47 -12.22 9.95 -11.28
C GLU A 47 -13.51 9.76 -10.45
N ALA A 48 -14.67 9.76 -11.12
CA ALA A 48 -15.98 9.51 -10.50
C ALA A 48 -16.29 10.35 -9.24
N GLY A 49 -15.96 11.65 -9.26
CA GLY A 49 -16.23 12.56 -8.14
C GLY A 49 -15.25 12.47 -6.96
N SER A 50 -14.16 11.70 -7.10
CA SER A 50 -13.09 11.61 -6.10
C SER A 50 -11.74 12.04 -6.70
N VAL A 51 -10.80 12.41 -5.81
CA VAL A 51 -9.43 12.79 -6.17
C VAL A 51 -8.46 11.78 -5.56
N LYS A 52 -7.61 11.16 -6.39
CA LYS A 52 -6.53 10.29 -5.94
C LYS A 52 -5.19 10.97 -6.18
N TRP A 53 -4.34 10.97 -5.15
CA TRP A 53 -2.95 11.39 -5.24
C TRP A 53 -2.04 10.22 -5.58
N PHE A 54 -1.02 10.52 -6.37
CA PHE A 54 0.01 9.62 -6.84
C PHE A 54 1.37 10.24 -6.59
N CYS A 55 2.38 9.38 -6.42
CA CYS A 55 3.75 9.79 -6.19
C CYS A 55 4.69 8.84 -6.92
N GLY A 56 5.69 9.37 -7.62
CA GLY A 56 6.61 8.53 -8.37
C GLY A 56 7.69 9.29 -9.08
N GLN A 57 8.20 8.67 -10.14
CA GLN A 57 9.15 9.31 -11.05
C GLN A 57 8.56 10.59 -11.66
N PRO A 58 9.40 11.50 -12.14
CA PRO A 58 8.98 12.76 -12.74
C PRO A 58 7.89 12.60 -13.79
N VAL A 59 6.85 13.43 -13.68
CA VAL A 59 5.76 13.49 -14.67
C VAL A 59 5.50 14.92 -15.11
N THR A 60 4.97 15.07 -16.31
CA THR A 60 4.45 16.33 -16.86
C THR A 60 2.95 16.23 -17.08
N ARG A 61 2.31 17.40 -17.11
CA ARG A 61 0.91 17.54 -17.50
C ARG A 61 0.79 18.61 -18.56
N ASP A 62 0.06 18.30 -19.63
CA ASP A 62 -0.07 19.23 -20.76
C ASP A 62 -0.89 20.46 -20.38
N ASN A 63 -1.99 20.27 -19.64
CA ASN A 63 -2.90 21.33 -19.23
C ASN A 63 -3.42 21.14 -17.79
N ALA A 64 -3.55 22.22 -17.02
CA ALA A 64 -4.08 22.21 -15.65
C ALA A 64 -5.53 21.64 -15.57
N GLY A 65 -6.29 21.72 -16.68
CA GLY A 65 -7.65 21.18 -16.76
C GLY A 65 -7.73 19.67 -16.94
N THR A 66 -6.66 19.00 -17.39
CA THR A 66 -6.66 17.57 -17.73
C THR A 66 -6.17 16.70 -16.58
N ASP A 67 -6.75 15.52 -16.39
CA ASP A 67 -6.28 14.59 -15.34
C ASP A 67 -5.08 13.74 -15.80
N ALA A 68 -4.87 13.59 -17.11
CA ALA A 68 -3.76 12.82 -17.67
C ALA A 68 -2.41 13.42 -17.30
N VAL A 69 -1.41 12.56 -17.09
CA VAL A 69 0.00 12.93 -16.94
C VAL A 69 0.84 11.98 -17.78
N THR A 70 1.98 12.45 -18.24
CA THR A 70 2.98 11.69 -19.00
C THR A 70 4.28 11.62 -18.23
N ALA A 71 5.11 10.61 -18.47
CA ALA A 71 6.45 10.60 -17.89
C ALA A 71 7.23 11.83 -18.39
N ASP A 72 7.90 12.54 -17.49
CA ASP A 72 8.77 13.65 -17.88
C ASP A 72 10.06 13.07 -18.44
N THR A 73 10.20 13.08 -19.76
CA THR A 73 11.40 12.57 -20.42
C THR A 73 12.58 13.54 -20.35
N THR A 74 12.41 14.71 -19.74
CA THR A 74 13.43 15.75 -19.65
C THR A 74 14.42 15.45 -18.53
N GLY A 75 15.62 14.99 -18.90
CA GLY A 75 16.65 14.63 -17.93
C GLY A 75 16.36 13.30 -17.23
N LYS A 76 16.22 12.22 -18.00
CA LYS A 76 16.01 10.84 -17.51
C LYS A 76 17.06 10.38 -16.49
N ASP A 77 18.28 10.93 -16.58
CA ASP A 77 19.37 10.73 -15.61
C ASP A 77 19.02 11.24 -14.20
N LYS A 78 18.05 12.15 -14.12
CA LYS A 78 17.56 12.79 -12.89
C LYS A 78 16.34 12.10 -12.30
N GLU A 79 15.98 10.90 -12.77
CA GLU A 79 14.95 10.09 -12.12
C GLU A 79 15.54 9.32 -10.93
N ILE A 80 14.76 9.18 -9.86
CA ILE A 80 15.08 8.24 -8.78
C ILE A 80 14.67 6.84 -9.24
N ASP A 81 15.60 5.88 -9.15
CA ASP A 81 15.28 4.47 -9.39
C ASP A 81 14.23 4.04 -8.37
N THR A 82 13.16 3.40 -8.85
CA THR A 82 12.02 2.98 -8.02
C THR A 82 12.42 2.15 -6.80
N LYS A 83 13.55 1.43 -6.82
CA LYS A 83 14.04 0.69 -5.65
C LYS A 83 14.41 1.61 -4.47
N HIS A 84 14.79 2.86 -4.74
CA HIS A 84 15.12 3.88 -3.75
C HIS A 84 13.94 4.79 -3.39
N LEU A 85 12.80 4.65 -4.06
CA LEU A 85 11.55 5.33 -3.67
C LEU A 85 10.84 4.55 -2.57
N PRO A 86 10.15 5.21 -1.62
CA PRO A 86 9.27 4.51 -0.68
C PRO A 86 8.13 3.83 -1.45
N SER A 87 7.60 2.72 -0.93
CA SER A 87 6.54 1.94 -1.61
C SER A 87 5.27 2.75 -1.92
N THR A 88 5.02 3.81 -1.15
CA THR A 88 3.93 4.77 -1.34
C THR A 88 4.20 5.79 -2.45
N CYS A 89 5.38 5.78 -3.04
CA CYS A 89 5.82 6.71 -4.10
C CYS A 89 6.47 5.98 -5.28
N ARG A 90 5.86 4.89 -5.75
CA ARG A 90 6.31 4.12 -6.92
C ARG A 90 5.26 4.04 -8.02
N ASP A 91 4.34 5.01 -8.06
CA ASP A 91 3.32 5.06 -9.08
C ASP A 91 3.94 5.37 -10.45
N LYS A 92 3.52 4.63 -11.49
CA LYS A 92 3.84 4.97 -12.88
C LYS A 92 2.95 6.11 -13.36
N SER A 93 3.40 6.92 -14.32
CA SER A 93 2.57 7.95 -14.96
C SER A 93 1.28 7.38 -15.58
N SER A 94 1.37 6.15 -16.10
CA SER A 94 0.25 5.36 -16.61
C SER A 94 -0.65 4.74 -15.54
N ALA A 95 -0.34 4.93 -14.24
CA ALA A 95 -1.23 4.51 -13.18
C ALA A 95 -2.58 5.22 -13.35
N VAL A 96 -3.60 4.43 -13.65
CA VAL A 96 -4.98 4.87 -13.67
C VAL A 96 -5.55 4.74 -12.28
N CYS A 97 -6.62 5.48 -12.00
CA CYS A 97 -7.52 5.15 -10.90
C CYS A 97 -8.23 3.84 -11.32
N THR A 98 -7.53 2.70 -11.28
CA THR A 98 -8.24 1.44 -11.36
C THR A 98 -9.28 1.50 -10.25
N LYS A 99 -10.54 1.32 -10.63
CA LYS A 99 -11.65 1.12 -9.71
C LYS A 99 -11.29 -0.09 -8.87
N HIS A 100 -10.52 0.16 -7.82
CA HIS A 100 -10.15 -0.82 -6.82
C HIS A 100 -11.43 -0.99 -5.99
N HIS A 101 -12.38 -1.70 -6.58
CA HIS A 101 -13.43 -2.41 -5.87
C HIS A 101 -12.86 -3.60 -5.07
N ALA A 102 -11.53 -3.75 -5.00
CA ALA A 102 -10.86 -4.38 -3.87
C ALA A 102 -10.23 -3.26 -3.02
N PRO A 103 -10.46 -3.25 -1.71
CA PRO A 103 -10.64 -2.04 -0.94
C PRO A 103 -9.31 -1.29 -0.79
N ILE A 104 -9.35 0.04 -0.92
CA ILE A 104 -8.32 0.99 -0.46
C ILE A 104 -7.93 0.74 1.03
N SER A 105 -8.76 -0.02 1.74
CA SER A 105 -8.47 -0.61 3.04
C SER A 105 -7.27 -1.59 3.02
N ASN A 106 -7.18 -2.55 2.11
CA ASN A 106 -6.28 -3.70 2.32
C ASN A 106 -4.84 -3.43 1.87
N THR A 107 -4.63 -2.64 0.81
CA THR A 107 -3.29 -2.26 0.33
C THR A 107 -2.56 -1.31 1.29
N SER A 108 -3.26 -0.36 1.91
CA SER A 108 -2.66 0.50 2.95
C SER A 108 -2.23 -0.30 4.19
N LYS A 109 -2.95 -1.37 4.51
CA LYS A 109 -2.62 -2.30 5.60
C LYS A 109 -1.45 -3.21 5.27
N LYS A 110 -1.39 -3.71 4.03
CA LYS A 110 -0.20 -4.40 3.52
C LYS A 110 1.03 -3.51 3.62
N SER A 111 0.95 -2.24 3.22
CA SER A 111 2.08 -1.30 3.33
C SER A 111 2.47 -1.02 4.78
N ALA A 112 1.51 -0.89 5.70
CA ALA A 112 1.79 -0.66 7.11
C ALA A 112 2.50 -1.87 7.77
N VAL A 113 2.02 -3.08 7.51
CA VAL A 113 2.63 -4.33 7.99
C VAL A 113 4.00 -4.58 7.33
N ALA A 114 4.11 -4.35 6.02
CA ALA A 114 5.34 -4.51 5.27
C ALA A 114 6.39 -3.42 5.56
N GLY A 115 5.98 -2.23 6.03
CA GLY A 115 6.89 -1.18 6.47
C GLY A 115 7.40 -1.37 7.90
N TYR A 116 6.61 -2.05 8.75
CA TYR A 116 7.01 -2.36 10.12
C TYR A 116 8.13 -3.42 10.19
N CYS A 117 8.04 -4.47 9.37
CA CYS A 117 8.96 -5.61 9.41
C CYS A 117 10.43 -5.24 9.08
N PRO A 118 10.75 -4.42 8.04
CA PRO A 118 12.11 -3.96 7.76
C PRO A 118 12.70 -3.06 8.85
N ASN A 119 11.88 -2.31 9.59
CA ASN A 119 12.34 -1.37 10.62
C ASN A 119 12.49 -2.01 12.01
N HIS A 120 11.74 -3.08 12.29
CA HIS A 120 11.70 -3.72 13.62
C HIS A 120 12.16 -5.17 13.64
N GLY A 121 12.44 -5.80 12.49
CA GLY A 121 12.85 -7.20 12.41
C GLY A 121 11.76 -8.21 12.77
N LYS A 122 10.56 -7.74 13.11
CA LYS A 122 9.41 -8.56 13.51
C LYS A 122 8.11 -8.04 12.89
N TRP A 123 7.12 -8.91 12.77
CA TRP A 123 5.78 -8.55 12.34
C TRP A 123 5.05 -7.75 13.45
N PRO A 124 4.18 -6.78 13.12
CA PRO A 124 3.45 -6.02 14.12
C PRO A 124 2.48 -6.93 14.88
N GLU A 125 2.50 -6.84 16.20
CA GLU A 125 1.71 -7.72 17.08
C GLU A 125 0.20 -7.49 16.92
N ASP A 126 -0.21 -6.26 16.67
CA ASP A 126 -1.61 -5.82 16.56
C ASP A 126 -1.78 -4.64 15.60
N ASN A 127 -3.01 -4.13 15.50
CA ASN A 127 -3.37 -2.97 14.67
C ASN A 127 -2.59 -1.70 15.07
N ASP A 128 -2.45 -1.44 16.37
CA ASP A 128 -1.84 -0.21 16.88
C ASP A 128 -0.33 -0.20 16.59
N LYS A 129 0.36 -1.33 16.80
CA LYS A 129 1.77 -1.52 16.43
C LYS A 129 1.98 -1.44 14.92
N ALA A 130 1.01 -1.91 14.13
CA ALA A 130 1.03 -1.73 12.68
C ALA A 130 0.78 -0.28 12.26
N GLY A 131 0.37 0.63 13.16
CA GLY A 131 0.02 2.01 12.83
C GLY A 131 -1.28 2.12 12.02
N VAL A 132 -2.20 1.17 12.20
CA VAL A 132 -3.52 1.19 11.56
C VAL A 132 -4.62 1.34 12.61
N ALA A 133 -5.78 1.85 12.20
CA ALA A 133 -6.92 2.02 13.09
C ALA A 133 -7.32 0.69 13.78
N SER A 134 -7.96 0.80 14.93
CA SER A 134 -8.47 -0.35 15.69
C SER A 134 -9.41 -1.22 14.83
N ALA A 135 -9.46 -2.52 15.12
CA ALA A 135 -10.09 -3.50 14.22
C ALA A 135 -11.56 -3.21 13.90
N SER A 136 -12.32 -2.73 14.90
CA SER A 136 -13.73 -2.37 14.76
C SER A 136 -13.94 -1.03 14.04
N THR A 137 -12.90 -0.22 13.88
CA THR A 137 -12.95 1.04 13.11
C THR A 137 -12.74 0.78 11.63
N ILE A 138 -12.00 -0.28 11.28
CA ILE A 138 -11.78 -0.68 9.89
C ILE A 138 -12.99 -1.48 9.40
N LYS A 139 -13.98 -0.77 8.87
CA LYS A 139 -15.20 -1.35 8.28
C LYS A 139 -15.36 -0.97 6.81
N GLY A 140 -16.21 -1.70 6.10
CA GLY A 140 -16.59 -1.38 4.73
C GLY A 140 -17.96 -1.95 4.39
N LYS A 141 -18.42 -1.72 3.15
CA LYS A 141 -19.75 -2.15 2.69
C LYS A 141 -20.08 -3.62 2.99
N TYR A 142 -19.07 -4.50 2.95
CA TYR A 142 -19.21 -5.93 3.19
C TYR A 142 -18.34 -6.46 4.34
N VAL A 143 -17.53 -5.59 4.95
CA VAL A 143 -16.50 -5.95 5.92
C VAL A 143 -16.86 -5.37 7.28
N LYS A 144 -16.99 -6.25 8.27
CA LYS A 144 -17.35 -5.92 9.65
C LYS A 144 -16.16 -5.39 10.45
N SER A 145 -14.98 -5.98 10.26
CA SER A 145 -13.74 -5.59 10.94
C SER A 145 -12.52 -6.14 10.21
N VAL A 146 -11.37 -5.51 10.44
CA VAL A 146 -10.08 -6.04 9.99
C VAL A 146 -9.08 -6.02 11.14
N THR A 147 -8.60 -7.20 11.49
CA THR A 147 -7.66 -7.39 12.60
C THR A 147 -6.28 -7.72 12.07
N VAL A 148 -5.26 -7.06 12.61
CA VAL A 148 -3.86 -7.44 12.44
C VAL A 148 -3.46 -8.22 13.68
N ALA A 149 -2.87 -9.40 13.49
CA ALA A 149 -2.32 -10.20 14.57
C ALA A 149 -0.99 -10.78 14.11
N LYS A 150 0.12 -10.32 14.71
CA LYS A 150 1.48 -10.76 14.35
C LYS A 150 1.71 -10.67 12.82
N GLY A 151 1.29 -9.57 12.21
CA GLY A 151 1.37 -9.32 10.76
C GLY A 151 0.43 -10.14 9.86
N VAL A 152 -0.44 -10.99 10.41
CA VAL A 152 -1.55 -11.59 9.66
C VAL A 152 -2.73 -10.63 9.71
N VAL A 153 -3.23 -10.22 8.53
CA VAL A 153 -4.39 -9.35 8.39
C VAL A 153 -5.61 -10.20 8.11
N THR A 154 -6.58 -10.24 9.01
CA THR A 154 -7.80 -11.03 8.88
C THR A 154 -9.01 -10.12 8.76
N ALA A 155 -9.76 -10.27 7.67
CA ALA A 155 -11.01 -9.55 7.45
C ALA A 155 -12.19 -10.41 7.85
N GLU A 156 -13.14 -9.86 8.60
CA GLU A 156 -14.42 -10.50 8.92
C GLU A 156 -15.53 -9.86 8.09
N MET A 157 -16.33 -10.69 7.43
CA MET A 157 -17.48 -10.27 6.63
C MET A 157 -18.66 -9.91 7.53
N LEU A 158 -19.51 -8.99 7.06
CA LEU A 158 -20.76 -8.66 7.76
C LEU A 158 -21.68 -9.89 7.89
N SER A 159 -22.54 -9.88 8.91
CA SER A 159 -23.58 -10.90 9.10
C SER A 159 -24.85 -10.62 8.29
N SER A 160 -24.96 -9.44 7.68
CA SER A 160 -26.08 -9.02 6.85
C SER A 160 -25.59 -8.20 5.65
N GLY A 161 -26.40 -8.11 4.59
CA GLY A 161 -26.02 -7.37 3.37
C GLY A 161 -24.93 -8.03 2.52
N VAL A 162 -24.61 -9.30 2.81
CA VAL A 162 -23.68 -10.15 2.04
C VAL A 162 -24.35 -11.50 1.73
N ASN A 163 -23.81 -12.23 0.76
CA ASN A 163 -24.29 -13.58 0.40
C ASN A 163 -24.28 -14.50 1.64
N LYS A 164 -25.36 -15.28 1.83
CA LYS A 164 -25.55 -16.19 2.96
C LYS A 164 -24.34 -17.10 3.19
N GLU A 165 -23.71 -17.56 2.10
CA GLU A 165 -22.56 -18.46 2.15
C GLU A 165 -21.28 -17.79 2.68
N ILE A 166 -21.24 -16.46 2.82
CA ILE A 166 -20.08 -15.69 3.31
C ILE A 166 -20.35 -14.87 4.58
N GLN A 167 -21.54 -14.96 5.16
CA GLN A 167 -21.93 -14.18 6.33
C GLN A 167 -21.07 -14.54 7.55
N GLY A 168 -20.47 -13.53 8.19
CA GLY A 168 -19.61 -13.72 9.36
C GLY A 168 -18.34 -14.54 9.11
N LYS A 169 -18.05 -14.86 7.84
CA LYS A 169 -16.86 -15.61 7.45
C LYS A 169 -15.65 -14.69 7.31
N ARG A 170 -14.48 -15.30 7.14
CA ARG A 170 -13.18 -14.65 7.23
C ARG A 170 -12.25 -15.10 6.12
N LEU A 171 -11.33 -14.21 5.76
CA LEU A 171 -10.16 -14.49 4.94
C LEU A 171 -8.96 -13.79 5.58
N SER A 172 -7.77 -14.30 5.29
CA SER A 172 -6.52 -13.73 5.79
C SER A 172 -5.58 -13.36 4.66
N LEU A 173 -4.77 -12.35 4.94
CA LEU A 173 -3.61 -11.98 4.16
C LEU A 173 -2.40 -12.04 5.09
N TRP A 174 -1.34 -12.65 4.61
CA TRP A 174 -0.10 -12.76 5.36
C TRP A 174 1.06 -12.54 4.42
N ALA A 175 2.21 -12.23 4.99
CA ALA A 175 3.44 -12.10 4.24
C ALA A 175 4.53 -13.00 4.81
N LYS A 176 5.49 -13.33 3.95
CA LYS A 176 6.73 -14.02 4.28
C LYS A 176 7.89 -13.17 3.77
N ARG A 177 8.99 -13.11 4.53
CA ARG A 177 10.21 -12.44 4.08
C ARG A 177 10.90 -13.26 2.99
N GLU A 178 11.29 -12.59 1.91
CA GLU A 178 12.06 -13.15 0.79
C GLU A 178 13.15 -12.16 0.34
N ALA A 179 14.42 -12.54 0.52
CA ALA A 179 15.59 -11.86 -0.04
C ALA A 179 15.55 -10.31 0.00
N GLY A 180 15.29 -9.73 1.18
CA GLY A 180 15.24 -8.26 1.36
C GLY A 180 13.90 -7.61 1.00
N SER A 181 12.87 -8.40 0.68
CA SER A 181 11.50 -7.98 0.42
C SER A 181 10.50 -8.85 1.19
N VAL A 182 9.20 -8.54 1.07
CA VAL A 182 8.13 -9.38 1.62
C VAL A 182 7.17 -9.80 0.50
N LYS A 183 6.88 -11.09 0.43
CA LYS A 183 5.88 -11.66 -0.48
C LYS A 183 4.57 -11.85 0.26
N TRP A 184 3.48 -11.41 -0.35
CA TRP A 184 2.14 -11.47 0.22
C TRP A 184 1.33 -12.61 -0.36
N PHE A 185 0.52 -13.21 0.50
CA PHE A 185 -0.42 -14.29 0.19
C PHE A 185 -1.81 -13.89 0.66
N CYS A 186 -2.82 -14.55 0.11
CA CYS A 186 -4.22 -14.33 0.42
C CYS A 186 -4.97 -15.64 0.32
N GLY A 187 -5.78 -15.95 1.33
CA GLY A 187 -6.50 -17.21 1.36
C GLY A 187 -7.40 -17.35 2.56
N GLN A 188 -7.68 -18.60 2.91
CA GLN A 188 -8.44 -18.94 4.11
C GLN A 188 -7.72 -18.42 5.37
N PRO A 189 -8.46 -18.31 6.49
CA PRO A 189 -7.91 -17.88 7.77
C PRO A 189 -6.63 -18.61 8.20
N VAL A 190 -5.60 -17.83 8.52
CA VAL A 190 -4.33 -18.36 9.04
C VAL A 190 -3.92 -17.66 10.33
N LYS A 191 -3.00 -18.28 11.06
CA LYS A 191 -2.36 -17.72 12.25
C LYS A 191 -0.86 -17.81 12.15
N ARG A 192 -0.19 -16.85 12.79
CA ARG A 192 1.25 -16.85 13.01
C ARG A 192 1.53 -17.14 14.49
N ALA A 193 2.44 -18.08 14.76
CA ALA A 193 2.76 -18.50 16.11
C ALA A 193 3.44 -17.36 16.90
N LYS A 194 4.50 -16.76 16.34
CA LYS A 194 5.21 -15.61 16.94
C LYS A 194 5.34 -14.46 15.95
N ALA A 195 5.52 -13.25 16.45
CA ALA A 195 5.76 -12.07 15.63
C ALA A 195 7.06 -12.16 14.82
N ASP A 196 8.03 -12.97 15.25
CA ASP A 196 9.31 -13.11 14.56
C ASP A 196 9.30 -14.20 13.49
N ASP A 197 8.27 -15.06 13.47
CA ASP A 197 8.19 -16.19 12.54
C ASP A 197 7.71 -15.73 11.15
N ASP A 198 8.21 -16.33 10.08
CA ASP A 198 7.64 -16.13 8.73
C ASP A 198 6.56 -17.16 8.37
N ALA A 199 6.59 -18.33 9.01
CA ALA A 199 5.61 -19.38 8.81
C ALA A 199 4.24 -19.02 9.39
N VAL A 200 3.18 -19.45 8.70
CA VAL A 200 1.80 -19.40 9.17
C VAL A 200 1.19 -20.78 9.09
N THR A 201 0.17 -21.04 9.90
CA THR A 201 -0.62 -22.27 9.90
C THR A 201 -2.09 -21.93 9.73
N ALA A 202 -2.90 -22.89 9.26
CA ALA A 202 -4.35 -22.70 9.18
C ALA A 202 -4.93 -22.36 10.56
N ASP A 203 -5.89 -21.44 10.62
CA ASP A 203 -6.56 -21.09 11.87
C ASP A 203 -7.58 -22.16 12.26
N ALA A 204 -7.15 -23.16 13.03
CA ALA A 204 -8.02 -24.24 13.50
C ALA A 204 -9.24 -23.75 14.30
N ALA A 205 -9.17 -22.61 14.97
CA ALA A 205 -10.30 -22.02 15.70
C ALA A 205 -11.28 -21.28 14.77
N GLY A 206 -10.94 -21.14 13.49
CA GLY A 206 -11.69 -20.42 12.47
C GLY A 206 -12.35 -21.30 11.42
N LYS A 207 -12.24 -22.64 11.48
CA LYS A 207 -12.68 -23.56 10.41
C LYS A 207 -14.11 -23.34 9.94
N ASP A 208 -15.06 -23.11 10.84
CA ASP A 208 -16.47 -22.90 10.45
C ASP A 208 -16.71 -21.51 9.82
N LYS A 209 -15.78 -20.59 10.05
CA LYS A 209 -15.81 -19.21 9.60
C LYS A 209 -14.91 -18.97 8.39
N GLU A 210 -14.37 -20.00 7.76
CA GLU A 210 -13.58 -19.84 6.54
C GLU A 210 -14.50 -19.64 5.35
N ILE A 211 -14.18 -18.66 4.51
CA ILE A 211 -14.81 -18.50 3.19
C ILE A 211 -14.40 -19.71 2.34
N ASP A 212 -15.40 -20.38 1.76
CA ASP A 212 -15.17 -21.48 0.81
C ASP A 212 -14.36 -20.96 -0.38
N THR A 213 -13.40 -21.75 -0.85
CA THR A 213 -12.50 -21.36 -1.94
C THR A 213 -13.25 -20.99 -3.22
N LYS A 214 -14.46 -21.53 -3.46
CA LYS A 214 -15.31 -21.14 -4.60
C LYS A 214 -15.72 -19.66 -4.56
N HIS A 215 -15.82 -19.07 -3.38
CA HIS A 215 -16.15 -17.65 -3.18
C HIS A 215 -14.92 -16.76 -3.09
N LEU A 216 -13.72 -17.34 -3.00
CA LEU A 216 -12.48 -16.59 -3.05
C LEU A 216 -12.10 -16.33 -4.52
N PRO A 217 -11.64 -15.11 -4.85
CA PRO A 217 -10.99 -14.84 -6.13
C PRO A 217 -9.83 -15.81 -6.36
N SER A 218 -9.52 -16.12 -7.62
CA SER A 218 -8.40 -17.03 -7.96
C SER A 218 -7.05 -16.59 -7.37
N THR A 219 -6.86 -15.27 -7.21
CA THR A 219 -5.66 -14.66 -6.62
C THR A 219 -5.65 -14.65 -5.09
N CYS A 220 -6.64 -15.25 -4.44
CA CYS A 220 -6.75 -15.32 -2.99
C CYS A 220 -7.12 -16.74 -2.52
N ARG A 221 -6.41 -17.74 -3.05
CA ARG A 221 -6.60 -19.17 -2.71
C ARG A 221 -5.28 -19.81 -2.28
N ASP A 222 -4.38 -19.02 -1.71
CA ASP A 222 -3.08 -19.51 -1.26
C ASP A 222 -3.24 -20.41 -0.04
N GLU A 223 -2.47 -21.50 0.00
CA GLU A 223 -2.35 -22.34 1.19
C GLU A 223 -1.37 -21.73 2.20
N PRO A 224 -1.48 -22.03 3.51
CA PRO A 224 -0.54 -21.53 4.53
C PRO A 224 0.93 -21.86 4.22
N THR A 225 1.15 -22.97 3.51
CA THR A 225 2.45 -23.51 3.09
C THR A 225 3.02 -22.86 1.83
N ALA A 226 2.24 -22.00 1.14
CA ALA A 226 2.65 -21.35 -0.11
C ALA A 226 3.99 -20.59 0.07
N LYS A 227 4.87 -20.71 -0.92
CA LYS A 227 6.20 -20.09 -0.95
C LYS A 227 6.23 -19.01 -2.01
#